data_AF-D6M3D0-F1
#
_entry.id   AF-D6M3D0-F1
#
_cell.length_a   1.000
_cell.length_b   1.000
_cell.length_c   1.000
_cell.angle_alpha   90.00
_cell.angle_beta   90.00
_cell.angle_gamma   90.00
#
_symmetry.space_group_name_H-M   'P 1'
#
loop_
_entity.id
_entity.type
_entity.pdbx_description
1 polymer ?
#
loop_
_entity_poly.entity_id
_entity_poly.type
_entity_poly.pdbx_seq_one_letter_code
_entity_poly.pdbx_strand_id
1 'polypeptide(L)'
;MSEPVPPSAARQGRRRVLRPAVLIPVASMAILSVVDLTVPRSVHLGPLLAVAPALTAASAGPATTAAVGVLAVVLQFLLGLAREETDTPNTAVQVAAVALISLALVLYSRARTRRESELARVRAMAEATNDVLLRPPPARLGPLRLGSEYRAAGDIAQIGGDLYGVVRTREGTRLLIGDVRGKGLDALDDTALLLGAFRSASHLGLSLPALAAHLDAALVWSNEQKGAAEDFATALLADVPDAGEDVLLLSCGHPPAYVLRADGPEALEAARPAPPLGLAALDPDAWAVERHAFRPGETLLLYTDGVIEARDEKGTFYPLAERLPLFAGQDGDRLARWVVDDVVRHTHDRLADDAALLCAYRGGGPARG
;
A
#
# COMPACT_ATOMS: atom_id res chain seq x y z
N MET A 1 -7.43 -17.93 33.83
CA MET A 1 -8.45 -16.90 34.09
C MET A 1 -8.21 -15.79 33.09
N SER A 2 -8.96 -15.81 31.99
CA SER A 2 -8.80 -14.90 30.87
C SER A 2 -9.75 -13.73 31.04
N GLU A 3 -9.21 -12.51 31.14
CA GLU A 3 -10.01 -11.28 31.04
C GLU A 3 -10.46 -11.05 29.59
N PRO A 4 -11.69 -10.57 29.36
CA PRO A 4 -12.15 -10.20 28.03
C PRO A 4 -11.62 -8.81 27.64
N VAL A 5 -10.92 -8.75 26.50
CA VAL A 5 -10.50 -7.51 25.83
C VAL A 5 -11.74 -6.73 25.39
N PRO A 6 -11.88 -5.42 25.69
CA PRO A 6 -13.05 -4.65 25.30
C PRO A 6 -13.01 -4.31 23.80
N PRO A 7 -14.15 -4.35 23.09
CA PRO A 7 -14.23 -3.81 21.74
C PRO A 7 -14.45 -2.30 21.82
N SER A 8 -13.73 -1.48 21.03
CA SER A 8 -14.28 -0.27 20.35
C SER A 8 -13.32 0.91 20.04
N ALA A 9 -12.16 0.69 19.40
CA ALA A 9 -11.51 1.80 18.69
C ALA A 9 -12.24 2.14 17.37
N ALA A 10 -12.73 1.12 16.64
CA ALA A 10 -13.35 1.30 15.32
C ALA A 10 -14.77 1.93 15.33
N ARG A 11 -15.49 1.93 16.47
CA ARG A 11 -16.85 2.51 16.58
C ARG A 11 -16.84 4.03 16.85
N GLN A 12 -15.75 4.59 17.37
CA GLN A 12 -15.70 6.02 17.75
C GLN A 12 -15.46 6.95 16.56
N GLY A 13 -14.65 6.54 15.56
CA GLY A 13 -14.42 7.32 14.34
C GLY A 13 -15.67 7.49 13.47
N ARG A 14 -16.49 6.44 13.35
CA ARG A 14 -17.73 6.45 12.55
C ARG A 14 -18.79 7.44 13.07
N ARG A 15 -18.86 7.66 14.39
CA ARG A 15 -19.85 8.58 15.02
C ARG A 15 -19.52 10.06 14.86
N ARG A 16 -18.25 10.45 14.70
CA ARG A 16 -17.85 11.86 14.59
C ARG A 16 -18.12 12.44 13.19
N VAL A 17 -17.95 11.66 12.13
CA VAL A 17 -18.15 12.11 10.73
C VAL A 17 -19.63 12.18 10.34
N LEU A 18 -20.49 11.34 10.93
CA LEU A 18 -21.94 11.35 10.70
C LEU A 18 -22.63 12.65 11.15
N ARG A 19 -22.10 13.33 12.18
CA ARG A 19 -22.71 14.55 12.74
C ARG A 19 -22.70 15.73 11.76
N PRO A 20 -21.57 16.19 11.19
CA PRO A 20 -21.57 17.28 10.22
C PRO A 20 -22.28 16.90 8.92
N ALA A 21 -22.18 15.64 8.48
CA ALA A 21 -22.80 15.16 7.24
C ALA A 21 -24.34 15.21 7.25
N VAL A 22 -24.98 15.25 8.42
CA VAL A 22 -26.44 15.39 8.56
C VAL A 22 -26.82 16.80 9.02
N LEU A 23 -26.01 17.43 9.88
CA LEU A 23 -26.32 18.75 10.44
C LEU A 23 -26.32 19.85 9.38
N ILE A 24 -25.35 19.84 8.45
CA ILE A 24 -25.24 20.86 7.39
C ILE A 24 -26.43 20.79 6.41
N PRO A 25 -26.82 19.62 5.87
CA PRO A 25 -28.01 19.51 5.04
C PRO A 25 -29.31 19.91 5.75
N VAL A 26 -29.50 19.52 7.01
CA VAL A 26 -30.73 19.86 7.75
C VAL A 26 -30.78 21.36 8.06
N ALA A 27 -29.65 21.98 8.41
CA ALA A 27 -29.58 23.41 8.62
C ALA A 27 -29.87 24.21 7.34
N SER A 28 -29.38 23.76 6.17
CA SER A 28 -29.66 24.43 4.91
C SER A 28 -31.14 24.34 4.53
N MET A 29 -31.82 23.22 4.81
CA MET A 29 -33.28 23.10 4.62
C MET A 29 -34.05 24.07 5.51
N ALA A 30 -33.69 24.16 6.79
CA ALA A 30 -34.33 25.10 7.72
C ALA A 30 -34.20 26.55 7.26
N ILE A 31 -32.99 26.95 6.82
CA ILE A 31 -32.74 28.29 6.28
C ILE A 31 -33.57 28.52 5.01
N LEU A 32 -33.54 27.59 4.05
CA LEU A 32 -34.29 27.71 2.81
C LEU A 32 -35.79 27.82 3.04
N SER A 33 -36.35 27.07 3.99
CA SER A 33 -37.76 27.16 4.35
C SER A 33 -38.14 28.50 5.00
N VAL A 34 -37.30 29.02 5.90
CA VAL A 34 -37.53 30.34 6.50
C VAL A 34 -37.46 31.43 5.44
N VAL A 35 -36.47 31.37 4.54
CA VAL A 35 -36.32 32.34 3.46
C VAL A 35 -37.52 32.27 2.51
N ASP A 36 -37.95 31.08 2.09
CA ASP A 36 -39.12 30.90 1.23
C ASP A 36 -40.36 31.57 1.84
N LEU A 37 -40.62 31.41 3.14
CA LEU A 37 -41.76 32.08 3.80
C LEU A 37 -41.67 33.62 3.82
N THR A 38 -40.49 34.21 3.62
CA THR A 38 -40.29 35.68 3.61
C THR A 38 -40.31 36.32 2.22
N VAL A 39 -40.08 35.54 1.16
CA VAL A 39 -40.01 36.04 -0.22
C VAL A 39 -41.42 36.20 -0.82
N PRO A 40 -41.67 37.20 -1.69
CA PRO A 40 -42.94 37.35 -2.39
C PRO A 40 -43.41 36.06 -3.07
N ARG A 41 -44.73 35.79 -3.06
CA ARG A 41 -45.36 34.58 -3.61
C ARG A 41 -45.07 34.33 -5.10
N SER A 42 -44.57 35.32 -5.83
CA SER A 42 -44.14 35.20 -7.23
C SER A 42 -42.79 34.49 -7.40
N VAL A 43 -42.04 34.26 -6.32
CA VAL A 43 -40.73 33.59 -6.34
C VAL A 43 -40.81 32.30 -5.54
N HIS A 44 -40.62 31.17 -6.22
CA HIS A 44 -40.67 29.84 -5.61
C HIS A 44 -39.25 29.32 -5.35
N LEU A 45 -38.84 29.23 -4.08
CA LEU A 45 -37.54 28.69 -3.69
C LEU A 45 -37.60 27.20 -3.34
N GLY A 46 -38.80 26.61 -3.35
CA GLY A 46 -39.04 25.20 -3.03
C GLY A 46 -38.12 24.19 -3.72
N PRO A 47 -37.86 24.29 -5.04
CA PRO A 47 -36.91 23.40 -5.73
C PRO A 47 -35.48 23.42 -5.15
N LEU A 48 -35.06 24.48 -4.45
CA LEU A 48 -33.75 24.56 -3.80
C LEU A 48 -33.61 23.62 -2.60
N LEU A 49 -34.71 23.07 -2.06
CA LEU A 49 -34.65 22.04 -1.03
C LEU A 49 -33.91 20.77 -1.50
N ALA A 50 -33.75 20.57 -2.81
CA ALA A 50 -32.92 19.50 -3.39
C ALA A 50 -31.40 19.65 -3.10
N VAL A 51 -30.94 20.82 -2.64
CA VAL A 51 -29.53 21.02 -2.24
C VAL A 51 -29.13 20.12 -1.06
N ALA A 52 -30.05 19.90 -0.10
CA ALA A 52 -29.78 19.09 1.07
C ALA A 52 -29.55 17.60 0.77
N PRO A 53 -30.40 16.89 0.00
CA PRO A 53 -30.08 15.53 -0.44
C PRO A 53 -28.83 15.49 -1.32
N ALA A 54 -28.50 16.54 -2.08
CA ALA A 54 -27.27 16.58 -2.87
C ALA A 54 -26.01 16.61 -1.99
N LEU A 55 -25.96 17.49 -0.99
CA LEU A 55 -24.88 17.53 0.01
C LEU A 55 -24.78 16.23 0.81
N THR A 56 -25.92 15.60 1.10
CA THR A 56 -25.97 14.32 1.82
C THR A 56 -25.45 13.18 0.93
N ALA A 57 -25.80 13.14 -0.36
CA ALA A 57 -25.28 12.16 -1.32
C ALA A 57 -23.76 12.26 -1.52
N ALA A 58 -23.20 13.46 -1.37
CA ALA A 58 -21.77 13.71 -1.47
C ALA A 58 -20.98 13.28 -0.21
N SER A 59 -21.60 13.20 0.95
CA SER A 59 -20.90 13.02 2.23
C SER A 59 -21.33 11.81 3.06
N ALA A 60 -22.49 11.21 2.75
CA ALA A 60 -23.10 10.14 3.52
C ALA A 60 -23.62 9.00 2.62
N GLY A 61 -24.10 7.94 3.26
CA GLY A 61 -24.57 6.74 2.58
C GLY A 61 -25.99 6.89 1.98
N PRO A 62 -26.43 5.92 1.16
CA PRO A 62 -27.69 6.00 0.45
C PRO A 62 -28.93 6.03 1.37
N ALA A 63 -28.85 5.39 2.55
CA ALA A 63 -29.94 5.41 3.53
C ALA A 63 -30.15 6.81 4.13
N THR A 64 -29.07 7.52 4.45
CA THR A 64 -29.12 8.90 4.96
C THR A 64 -29.56 9.87 3.87
N THR A 65 -29.09 9.71 2.63
CA THR A 65 -29.55 10.49 1.48
C THR A 65 -31.04 10.30 1.22
N ALA A 66 -31.56 9.08 1.34
CA ALA A 66 -32.98 8.79 1.20
C ALA A 66 -33.82 9.46 2.29
N ALA A 67 -33.37 9.42 3.55
CA ALA A 67 -34.07 10.09 4.65
C ALA A 67 -34.14 11.62 4.45
N VAL A 68 -33.02 12.25 4.06
CA VAL A 68 -32.98 13.69 3.78
C VAL A 68 -33.81 14.04 2.53
N GLY A 69 -33.79 13.20 1.50
CA GLY A 69 -34.61 13.37 0.29
C GLY A 69 -36.12 13.30 0.60
N VAL A 70 -36.55 12.33 1.41
CA VAL A 70 -37.96 12.25 1.87
C VAL A 70 -38.33 13.49 2.67
N LEU A 71 -37.46 13.95 3.58
CA LEU A 71 -37.69 15.18 4.33
C LEU A 71 -37.85 16.39 3.41
N ALA A 72 -37.06 16.47 2.32
CA ALA A 72 -37.14 17.57 1.35
C ALA A 72 -38.47 17.59 0.62
N VAL A 73 -38.96 16.42 0.20
CA VAL A 73 -40.26 16.26 -0.46
C VAL A 73 -41.40 16.61 0.50
N VAL A 74 -41.35 16.15 1.76
CA VAL A 74 -42.36 16.47 2.78
C VAL A 74 -42.37 17.97 3.06
N LEU A 75 -41.21 18.60 3.23
CA LEU A 75 -41.10 20.03 3.50
C LEU A 75 -41.59 20.87 2.31
N GLN A 76 -41.28 20.45 1.09
CA GLN A 76 -41.82 21.07 -0.14
C GLN A 76 -43.35 21.02 -0.18
N PHE A 77 -43.93 19.87 0.17
CA PHE A 77 -45.38 19.71 0.22
C PHE A 77 -46.02 20.58 1.32
N LEU A 78 -45.41 20.63 2.51
CA LEU A 78 -45.89 21.47 3.62
C LEU A 78 -45.79 22.97 3.31
N LEU A 79 -44.75 23.43 2.61
CA LEU A 79 -44.63 24.82 2.16
C LEU A 79 -45.73 25.18 1.14
N GLY A 80 -46.06 24.25 0.24
CA GLY A 80 -47.18 24.40 -0.69
C GLY A 80 -48.53 24.56 0.03
N LEU A 81 -48.77 23.74 1.08
CA LEU A 81 -49.95 23.86 1.94
C LEU A 81 -49.98 25.20 2.70
N ALA A 82 -48.86 25.61 3.29
CA ALA A 82 -48.76 26.84 4.07
C ALA A 82 -48.97 28.12 3.23
N ARG A 83 -48.70 28.06 1.93
CA ARG A 83 -48.91 29.15 0.98
C ARG A 83 -50.29 29.14 0.29
N GLU A 84 -51.13 28.14 0.58
CA GLU A 84 -52.44 27.91 -0.08
C GLU A 84 -52.34 27.68 -1.60
N GLU A 85 -51.20 27.17 -2.09
CA GLU A 85 -50.91 26.99 -3.52
C GLU A 85 -51.04 25.53 -4.00
N THR A 86 -51.66 24.65 -3.21
CA THR A 86 -51.68 23.19 -3.47
C THR A 86 -52.46 22.77 -4.71
N ASP A 87 -53.44 23.54 -5.15
CA ASP A 87 -54.24 23.23 -6.36
C ASP A 87 -53.59 23.74 -7.66
N THR A 88 -52.38 24.28 -7.59
CA THR A 88 -51.67 24.75 -8.78
C THR A 88 -50.82 23.63 -9.41
N PRO A 89 -50.84 23.47 -10.75
CA PRO A 89 -49.94 22.54 -11.45
C PRO A 89 -48.46 22.78 -11.13
N ASN A 90 -48.10 24.02 -10.80
CA ASN A 90 -46.74 24.41 -10.46
C ASN A 90 -46.23 23.72 -9.18
N THR A 91 -47.04 23.68 -8.11
CA THR A 91 -46.68 22.99 -6.85
C THR A 91 -46.49 21.49 -7.08
N ALA A 92 -47.38 20.87 -7.86
CA ALA A 92 -47.28 19.45 -8.21
C ALA A 92 -45.98 19.16 -9.00
N VAL A 93 -45.64 20.00 -9.98
CA VAL A 93 -44.40 19.88 -10.75
C VAL A 93 -43.16 20.05 -9.86
N GLN A 94 -43.16 21.00 -8.92
CA GLN A 94 -42.02 21.22 -8.03
C GLN A 94 -41.82 20.05 -7.05
N VAL A 95 -42.90 19.53 -6.45
CA VAL A 95 -42.83 18.33 -5.58
C VAL A 95 -42.31 17.13 -6.38
N ALA A 96 -42.83 16.92 -7.60
CA ALA A 96 -42.37 15.85 -8.48
C ALA A 96 -40.89 16.01 -8.86
N ALA A 97 -40.44 17.23 -9.15
CA ALA A 97 -39.04 17.51 -9.46
C ALA A 97 -38.11 17.21 -8.28
N VAL A 98 -38.43 17.67 -7.07
CA VAL A 98 -37.63 17.38 -5.86
C VAL A 98 -37.61 15.88 -5.56
N ALA A 99 -38.73 15.17 -5.76
CA ALA A 99 -38.81 13.73 -5.60
C ALA A 99 -37.93 12.98 -6.61
N LEU A 100 -37.96 13.36 -7.90
CA LEU A 100 -37.14 12.78 -8.95
C LEU A 100 -35.65 13.05 -8.74
N ILE A 101 -35.27 14.28 -8.38
CA ILE A 101 -33.88 14.63 -8.07
C ILE A 101 -33.39 13.85 -6.84
N SER A 102 -34.19 13.76 -5.78
CA SER A 102 -33.85 13.00 -4.58
C SER A 102 -33.67 11.51 -4.89
N LEU A 103 -34.53 10.93 -5.73
CA LEU A 103 -34.39 9.54 -6.19
C LEU A 103 -33.09 9.34 -6.98
N ALA A 104 -32.79 10.23 -7.93
CA ALA A 104 -31.54 10.18 -8.71
C ALA A 104 -30.30 10.26 -7.81
N LEU A 105 -30.30 11.13 -6.79
CA LEU A 105 -29.22 11.27 -5.82
C LEU A 105 -29.04 10.03 -4.93
N VAL A 106 -30.13 9.36 -4.56
CA VAL A 106 -30.07 8.08 -3.82
C VAL A 106 -29.46 6.99 -4.71
N LEU A 107 -29.85 6.91 -5.99
CA LEU A 107 -29.28 5.96 -6.94
C LEU A 107 -27.79 6.23 -7.18
N TYR A 108 -27.40 7.50 -7.33
CA TYR A 108 -26.00 7.93 -7.42
C TYR A 108 -25.20 7.54 -6.17
N SER A 109 -25.69 7.88 -4.97
CA SER A 109 -25.04 7.50 -3.70
C SER A 109 -24.89 5.99 -3.58
N ARG A 110 -25.92 5.22 -3.97
CA ARG A 110 -25.87 3.75 -3.97
C ARG A 110 -24.81 3.21 -4.95
N ALA A 111 -24.74 3.74 -6.17
CA ALA A 111 -23.74 3.35 -7.16
C ALA A 111 -22.31 3.70 -6.69
N ARG A 112 -22.13 4.89 -6.12
CA ARG A 112 -20.87 5.34 -5.53
C ARG A 112 -20.42 4.43 -4.38
N THR A 113 -21.29 4.19 -3.38
CA THR A 113 -20.95 3.31 -2.25
C THR A 113 -20.63 1.89 -2.70
N ARG A 114 -21.29 1.37 -3.74
CA ARG A 114 -20.96 0.07 -4.33
C ARG A 114 -19.55 0.07 -4.89
N ARG A 115 -19.19 1.04 -5.74
CA ARG A 115 -17.83 1.17 -6.30
C ARG A 115 -16.78 1.29 -5.20
N GLU A 116 -17.02 2.15 -4.21
CA GLU A 116 -16.12 2.30 -3.06
C GLU A 116 -15.95 0.99 -2.29
N SER A 117 -17.03 0.22 -2.09
CA SER A 117 -16.98 -1.07 -1.38
C SER A 117 -16.29 -2.19 -2.18
N GLU A 118 -16.42 -2.17 -3.50
CA GLU A 118 -15.76 -3.10 -4.41
C GLU A 118 -14.26 -2.84 -4.42
N LEU A 119 -13.85 -1.58 -4.57
CA LEU A 119 -12.47 -1.14 -4.42
C LEU A 119 -11.89 -1.52 -3.06
N ALA A 120 -12.62 -1.27 -1.96
CA ALA A 120 -12.18 -1.65 -0.62
C ALA A 120 -12.06 -3.18 -0.43
N ARG A 121 -12.88 -3.97 -1.12
CA ARG A 121 -12.76 -5.43 -1.08
C ARG A 121 -11.53 -5.91 -1.85
N VAL A 122 -11.24 -5.31 -2.99
CA VAL A 122 -10.01 -5.57 -3.76
C VAL A 122 -8.78 -5.16 -2.92
N ARG A 123 -8.80 -4.00 -2.21
CA ARG A 123 -7.76 -3.62 -1.22
C ARG A 123 -7.50 -4.74 -0.23
N ALA A 124 -8.56 -5.13 0.49
CA ALA A 124 -8.43 -6.10 1.57
C ALA A 124 -7.98 -7.48 1.09
N MET A 125 -8.35 -7.88 -0.13
CA MET A 125 -7.88 -9.13 -0.72
C MET A 125 -6.40 -9.07 -1.11
N ALA A 126 -5.97 -7.96 -1.73
CA ALA A 126 -4.60 -7.82 -2.19
C ALA A 126 -3.63 -7.59 -1.01
N GLU A 127 -4.03 -6.81 0.01
CA GLU A 127 -3.32 -6.71 1.31
C GLU A 127 -3.18 -8.08 1.98
N ALA A 128 -4.27 -8.86 2.06
CA ALA A 128 -4.23 -10.21 2.62
C ALA A 128 -3.42 -11.20 1.77
N THR A 129 -3.22 -10.93 0.47
CA THR A 129 -2.40 -11.77 -0.40
C THR A 129 -0.92 -11.45 -0.21
N ASN A 130 -0.54 -10.17 -0.06
CA ASN A 130 0.82 -9.78 0.30
C ASN A 130 1.24 -10.37 1.64
N ASP A 131 0.36 -10.38 2.65
CA ASP A 131 0.62 -11.06 3.93
C ASP A 131 0.91 -12.56 3.78
N VAL A 132 0.34 -13.22 2.77
CA VAL A 132 0.56 -14.65 2.50
C VAL A 132 1.83 -14.90 1.69
N LEU A 133 2.17 -13.99 0.77
CA LEU A 133 3.34 -14.08 -0.11
C LEU A 133 4.62 -13.66 0.62
N LEU A 134 4.60 -12.49 1.26
CA LEU A 134 5.70 -11.88 2.05
C LEU A 134 5.64 -12.34 3.49
N ARG A 135 5.85 -13.65 3.69
CA ARG A 135 5.91 -14.21 5.04
C ARG A 135 7.10 -13.60 5.80
N PRO A 136 6.88 -13.04 6.99
CA PRO A 136 7.99 -12.54 7.81
C PRO A 136 8.97 -13.70 8.05
N PRO A 137 10.28 -13.48 7.85
CA PRO A 137 11.26 -14.51 8.09
C PRO A 137 11.28 -14.88 9.58
N PRO A 138 11.71 -16.10 9.93
CA PRO A 138 11.92 -16.43 11.33
C PRO A 138 12.96 -15.47 11.92
N ALA A 139 12.76 -15.02 13.16
CA ALA A 139 13.65 -14.08 13.84
C ALA A 139 15.13 -14.54 13.89
N ARG A 140 15.38 -15.85 13.74
CA ARG A 140 16.71 -16.43 13.54
C ARG A 140 16.69 -17.51 12.47
N LEU A 141 17.73 -17.53 11.63
CA LEU A 141 17.98 -18.58 10.65
C LEU A 141 19.49 -18.83 10.52
N GLY A 142 19.93 -20.00 10.99
CA GLY A 142 21.37 -20.27 11.13
C GLY A 142 22.03 -19.25 12.08
N PRO A 143 23.18 -18.66 11.70
CA PRO A 143 23.88 -17.66 12.52
C PRO A 143 23.27 -16.25 12.43
N LEU A 144 22.25 -16.06 11.60
CA LEU A 144 21.66 -14.74 11.34
C LEU A 144 20.44 -14.49 12.22
N ARG A 145 20.34 -13.25 12.73
CA ARG A 145 19.10 -12.70 13.26
C ARG A 145 18.47 -11.86 12.16
N LEU A 146 17.29 -12.24 11.72
CA LEU A 146 16.62 -11.62 10.59
C LEU A 146 15.56 -10.63 11.08
N GLY A 147 15.24 -9.67 10.24
CA GLY A 147 14.03 -8.87 10.38
C GLY A 147 13.58 -8.33 9.04
N SER A 148 12.29 -8.08 8.91
CA SER A 148 11.72 -7.51 7.69
C SER A 148 10.56 -6.62 8.03
N GLU A 149 10.37 -5.57 7.24
CA GLU A 149 9.18 -4.73 7.31
C GLU A 149 8.73 -4.41 5.90
N TYR A 150 7.41 -4.34 5.72
CA TYR A 150 6.79 -3.97 4.46
C TYR A 150 5.66 -2.97 4.74
N ARG A 151 5.62 -1.89 3.97
CA ARG A 151 4.55 -0.90 3.98
C ARG A 151 4.03 -0.72 2.58
N ALA A 152 2.76 -1.08 2.40
CA ALA A 152 2.04 -0.79 1.17
C ALA A 152 1.73 0.71 1.06
N ALA A 153 1.80 1.25 -0.15
CA ALA A 153 1.25 2.55 -0.46
C ALA A 153 -0.29 2.53 -0.40
N GLY A 154 -0.91 3.66 -0.04
CA GLY A 154 -2.34 3.71 0.32
C GLY A 154 -3.34 3.45 -0.82
N ASP A 155 -2.90 3.34 -2.07
CA ASP A 155 -3.75 3.21 -3.25
C ASP A 155 -3.73 1.81 -3.88
N ILE A 156 -4.91 1.28 -4.23
CA ILE A 156 -5.08 -0.07 -4.85
C ILE A 156 -4.29 -0.22 -6.13
N ALA A 157 -4.19 0.88 -6.87
CA ALA A 157 -3.44 0.96 -8.12
C ALA A 157 -1.92 0.91 -7.88
N GLN A 158 -1.47 0.69 -6.64
CA GLN A 158 -0.07 0.61 -6.22
C GLN A 158 0.21 -0.65 -5.38
N ILE A 159 -0.75 -1.57 -5.24
CA ILE A 159 -0.49 -2.82 -4.51
C ILE A 159 0.52 -3.65 -5.33
N GLY A 160 1.68 -3.89 -4.71
CA GLY A 160 2.95 -3.74 -5.42
C GLY A 160 3.67 -4.98 -5.91
N GLY A 161 4.75 -4.65 -6.62
CA GLY A 161 5.78 -5.53 -7.13
C GLY A 161 6.94 -5.79 -6.15
N ASP A 162 6.92 -5.12 -4.99
CA ASP A 162 7.92 -5.29 -3.94
C ASP A 162 7.91 -6.72 -3.39
N LEU A 163 9.08 -7.34 -3.38
CA LEU A 163 9.24 -8.71 -2.93
C LEU A 163 10.49 -8.91 -2.07
N TYR A 164 10.38 -9.78 -1.08
CA TYR A 164 11.54 -10.29 -0.36
C TYR A 164 11.37 -11.76 0.02
N GLY A 165 12.49 -12.47 0.11
CA GLY A 165 12.51 -13.89 0.40
C GLY A 165 13.74 -14.28 1.20
N VAL A 166 13.56 -15.24 2.10
CA VAL A 166 14.66 -15.84 2.85
C VAL A 166 14.54 -17.36 2.83
N VAL A 167 15.62 -18.03 2.43
CA VAL A 167 15.70 -19.49 2.39
C VAL A 167 16.97 -19.97 3.07
N ARG A 168 16.82 -20.99 3.91
CA ARG A 168 17.97 -21.71 4.48
C ARG A 168 18.51 -22.69 3.46
N THR A 169 19.81 -22.61 3.16
CA THR A 169 20.51 -23.59 2.32
C THR A 169 21.38 -24.49 3.19
N ARG A 170 22.06 -25.47 2.57
CA ARG A 170 23.01 -26.34 3.27
C ARG A 170 24.24 -25.58 3.78
N GLU A 171 24.66 -24.54 3.07
CA GLU A 171 25.94 -23.85 3.29
C GLU A 171 25.78 -22.45 3.89
N GLY A 172 24.55 -21.92 3.95
CA GLY A 172 24.28 -20.59 4.45
C GLY A 172 22.80 -20.20 4.39
N THR A 173 22.55 -18.91 4.43
CA THR A 173 21.22 -18.33 4.26
C THR A 173 21.19 -17.49 3.00
N ARG A 174 20.21 -17.76 2.14
CA ARG A 174 19.99 -16.99 0.91
C ARG A 174 18.87 -15.98 1.10
N LEU A 175 19.12 -14.77 0.63
CA LEU A 175 18.20 -13.63 0.67
C LEU A 175 17.87 -13.18 -0.76
N LEU A 176 16.66 -12.68 -0.93
CA LEU A 176 16.17 -12.00 -2.12
C LEU A 176 15.44 -10.75 -1.65
N ILE A 177 15.69 -9.63 -2.32
CA ILE A 177 14.79 -8.48 -2.36
C ILE A 177 14.64 -8.03 -3.82
N GLY A 178 13.53 -7.41 -4.16
CA GLY A 178 13.31 -6.93 -5.51
C GLY A 178 12.05 -6.10 -5.61
N ASP A 179 11.88 -5.47 -6.78
CA ASP A 179 10.65 -4.78 -7.16
C ASP A 179 10.32 -5.13 -8.61
N VAL A 180 9.08 -5.59 -8.82
CA VAL A 180 8.50 -5.88 -10.14
C VAL A 180 7.92 -4.60 -10.72
N ARG A 181 8.44 -4.20 -11.88
CA ARG A 181 7.92 -3.09 -12.66
C ARG A 181 6.49 -3.39 -13.10
N GLY A 182 5.56 -2.59 -12.62
CA GLY A 182 4.14 -2.74 -12.88
C GLY A 182 3.36 -2.37 -11.63
N LYS A 183 2.03 -2.31 -11.73
CA LYS A 183 1.19 -2.09 -10.55
C LYS A 183 -0.10 -2.89 -10.66
N GLY A 184 -0.66 -3.28 -9.52
CA GLY A 184 -1.91 -4.02 -9.46
C GLY A 184 -1.70 -5.53 -9.62
N LEU A 185 -2.73 -6.22 -10.09
CA LEU A 185 -2.79 -7.70 -10.02
C LEU A 185 -1.72 -8.40 -10.88
N ASP A 186 -1.32 -7.83 -12.01
CA ASP A 186 -0.31 -8.45 -12.87
C ASP A 186 1.07 -8.48 -12.20
N ALA A 187 1.45 -7.39 -11.50
CA ALA A 187 2.69 -7.30 -10.73
C ALA A 187 2.68 -8.24 -9.51
N LEU A 188 1.50 -8.45 -8.91
CA LEU A 188 1.30 -9.39 -7.82
C LEU A 188 1.52 -10.84 -8.28
N ASP A 189 1.02 -11.19 -9.47
CA ASP A 189 1.21 -12.53 -10.05
C ASP A 189 2.69 -12.81 -10.35
N ASP A 190 3.42 -11.83 -10.90
CA ASP A 190 4.86 -11.97 -11.16
C ASP A 190 5.67 -12.03 -9.86
N THR A 191 5.28 -11.27 -8.84
CA THR A 191 5.86 -11.37 -7.49
C THR A 191 5.68 -12.76 -6.91
N ALA A 192 4.48 -13.33 -7.01
CA ALA A 192 4.20 -14.69 -6.54
C ALA A 192 5.01 -15.75 -7.31
N LEU A 193 5.12 -15.59 -8.62
CA LEU A 193 5.94 -16.45 -9.49
C LEU A 193 7.41 -16.40 -9.08
N LEU A 194 7.99 -15.21 -8.95
CA LEU A 194 9.40 -15.02 -8.58
C LEU A 194 9.69 -15.56 -7.19
N LEU A 195 8.83 -15.34 -6.19
CA LEU A 195 9.00 -15.90 -4.86
C LEU A 195 8.90 -17.44 -4.85
N GLY A 196 8.00 -18.00 -5.66
CA GLY A 196 7.87 -19.46 -5.84
C GLY A 196 9.11 -20.09 -6.47
N ALA A 197 9.58 -19.50 -7.57
CA ALA A 197 10.80 -19.90 -8.28
C ALA A 197 12.03 -19.75 -7.38
N PHE A 198 12.15 -18.64 -6.65
CA PHE A 198 13.23 -18.40 -5.70
C PHE A 198 13.28 -19.48 -4.62
N ARG A 199 12.14 -19.79 -3.99
CA ARG A 199 12.06 -20.78 -2.91
C ARG A 199 12.43 -22.17 -3.41
N SER A 200 11.91 -22.59 -4.56
CA SER A 200 12.17 -23.92 -5.12
C SER A 200 13.63 -24.08 -5.58
N ALA A 201 14.16 -23.12 -6.34
CA ALA A 201 15.54 -23.15 -6.82
C ALA A 201 16.57 -23.04 -5.68
N SER A 202 16.27 -22.25 -4.66
CA SER A 202 17.12 -22.17 -3.46
C SER A 202 17.14 -23.48 -2.68
N HIS A 203 16.01 -24.20 -2.61
CA HIS A 203 15.97 -25.53 -2.00
C HIS A 203 16.77 -26.57 -2.78
N LEU A 204 16.79 -26.48 -4.11
CA LEU A 204 17.62 -27.32 -4.98
C LEU A 204 19.12 -27.01 -4.90
N GLY A 205 19.50 -25.89 -4.27
CA GLY A 205 20.90 -25.51 -4.09
C GLY A 205 21.56 -24.95 -5.35
N LEU A 206 20.80 -24.30 -6.24
CA LEU A 206 21.36 -23.60 -7.39
C LEU A 206 22.36 -22.54 -6.93
N SER A 207 23.44 -22.30 -7.69
CA SER A 207 24.35 -21.17 -7.46
C SER A 207 23.63 -19.83 -7.71
N LEU A 208 24.17 -18.70 -7.22
CA LEU A 208 23.56 -17.39 -7.46
C LEU A 208 23.35 -17.08 -8.96
N PRO A 209 24.32 -17.33 -9.87
CA PRO A 209 24.09 -17.11 -11.30
C PRO A 209 22.99 -18.01 -11.88
N ALA A 210 22.98 -19.29 -11.49
CA ALA A 210 21.96 -20.23 -11.96
C ALA A 210 20.57 -19.87 -11.42
N LEU A 211 20.49 -19.36 -10.19
CA LEU A 211 19.26 -18.85 -9.61
C LEU A 211 18.78 -17.60 -10.37
N ALA A 212 19.66 -16.63 -10.62
CA ALA A 212 19.30 -15.42 -11.36
C ALA A 212 18.76 -15.76 -12.77
N ALA A 213 19.46 -16.63 -13.50
CA ALA A 213 19.00 -17.12 -14.80
C ALA A 213 17.67 -17.88 -14.73
N HIS A 214 17.43 -18.63 -13.65
CA HIS A 214 16.15 -19.31 -13.43
C HIS A 214 15.00 -18.34 -13.17
N LEU A 215 15.22 -17.30 -12.38
CA LEU A 215 14.23 -16.25 -12.10
C LEU A 215 13.92 -15.44 -13.36
N ASP A 216 14.95 -15.07 -14.12
CA ASP A 216 14.82 -14.39 -15.41
C ASP A 216 13.95 -15.20 -16.38
N ALA A 217 14.28 -16.48 -16.59
CA ALA A 217 13.52 -17.36 -17.47
C ALA A 217 12.05 -17.54 -17.03
N ALA A 218 11.80 -17.58 -15.71
CA ALA A 218 10.43 -17.65 -15.19
C ALA A 218 9.63 -16.38 -15.55
N LEU A 219 10.23 -15.20 -15.41
CA LEU A 219 9.58 -13.94 -15.75
C LEU A 219 9.37 -13.78 -17.27
N VAL A 220 10.37 -14.13 -18.08
CA VAL A 220 10.24 -14.16 -19.55
C VAL A 220 9.07 -15.05 -19.98
N TRP A 221 8.95 -16.24 -19.38
CA TRP A 221 7.82 -17.12 -19.65
C TRP A 221 6.47 -16.50 -19.26
N SER A 222 6.38 -15.82 -18.11
CA SER A 222 5.17 -15.09 -17.68
C SER A 222 4.76 -14.03 -18.69
N ASN A 223 5.72 -13.22 -19.12
CA ASN A 223 5.54 -12.14 -20.10
C ASN A 223 4.99 -12.67 -21.43
N GLU A 224 5.53 -13.78 -21.93
CA GLU A 224 5.05 -14.45 -23.14
C GLU A 224 3.60 -14.93 -23.01
N GLN A 225 3.19 -15.46 -21.85
CA GLN A 225 1.80 -15.88 -21.62
C GLN A 225 0.83 -14.71 -21.56
N LYS A 226 1.26 -13.59 -20.97
CA LYS A 226 0.45 -12.36 -20.83
C LYS A 226 0.38 -11.56 -22.14
N GLY A 227 1.30 -11.80 -23.09
CA GLY A 227 1.49 -10.93 -24.25
C GLY A 227 2.04 -9.56 -23.87
N ALA A 228 2.65 -9.44 -22.69
CA ALA A 228 3.28 -8.22 -22.20
C ALA A 228 4.74 -8.23 -22.63
N ALA A 229 5.15 -7.26 -23.46
CA ALA A 229 6.48 -7.27 -24.05
C ALA A 229 7.59 -6.72 -23.13
N GLU A 230 7.27 -6.12 -21.98
CA GLU A 230 8.21 -5.26 -21.24
C GLU A 230 8.11 -5.28 -19.70
N ASP A 231 7.48 -6.30 -19.10
CA ASP A 231 7.49 -6.42 -17.64
C ASP A 231 8.85 -6.96 -17.18
N PHE A 232 9.45 -6.34 -16.17
CA PHE A 232 10.77 -6.70 -15.65
C PHE A 232 10.79 -6.54 -14.14
N ALA A 233 11.76 -7.16 -13.48
CA ALA A 233 11.92 -7.02 -12.04
C ALA A 233 13.37 -6.66 -11.70
N THR A 234 13.55 -5.63 -10.89
CA THR A 234 14.84 -5.42 -10.23
C THR A 234 14.96 -6.42 -9.10
N ALA A 235 16.16 -6.97 -8.88
CA ALA A 235 16.40 -7.89 -7.77
C ALA A 235 17.82 -7.80 -7.24
N LEU A 236 17.99 -8.01 -5.93
CA LEU A 236 19.27 -8.26 -5.30
C LEU A 236 19.23 -9.62 -4.61
N LEU A 237 20.09 -10.51 -5.06
CA LEU A 237 20.28 -11.84 -4.48
C LEU A 237 21.51 -11.81 -3.58
N ALA A 238 21.39 -12.39 -2.38
CA ALA A 238 22.51 -12.50 -1.45
C ALA A 238 22.64 -13.92 -0.90
N ASP A 239 23.84 -14.50 -0.99
CA ASP A 239 24.21 -15.66 -0.20
C ASP A 239 25.06 -15.23 0.99
N VAL A 240 24.63 -15.64 2.17
CA VAL A 240 25.34 -15.41 3.43
C VAL A 240 25.82 -16.78 3.95
N PRO A 241 27.06 -17.19 3.63
CA PRO A 241 27.64 -18.42 4.15
C PRO A 241 27.67 -18.45 5.67
N ASP A 242 27.46 -19.64 6.24
CA ASP A 242 27.62 -19.87 7.67
C ASP A 242 29.07 -19.77 8.11
N ALA A 243 29.96 -20.30 7.28
CA ALA A 243 31.39 -20.24 7.47
C ALA A 243 31.97 -19.07 6.69
N GLY A 244 32.86 -18.31 7.36
CA GLY A 244 33.50 -17.14 6.79
C GLY A 244 32.84 -15.83 7.20
N GLU A 245 33.38 -14.75 6.66
CA GLU A 245 33.03 -13.38 7.02
C GLU A 245 32.65 -12.57 5.79
N ASP A 246 32.05 -13.23 4.80
CA ASP A 246 31.65 -12.60 3.55
C ASP A 246 30.14 -12.74 3.31
N VAL A 247 29.63 -11.87 2.45
CA VAL A 247 28.37 -12.02 1.72
C VAL A 247 28.67 -12.05 0.23
N LEU A 248 27.98 -12.91 -0.50
CA LEU A 248 28.02 -12.98 -1.95
C LEU A 248 26.78 -12.29 -2.49
N LEU A 249 26.93 -11.31 -3.36
CA LEU A 249 25.85 -10.54 -3.95
C LEU A 249 25.80 -10.73 -5.46
N LEU A 250 24.59 -10.68 -6.00
CA LEU A 250 24.33 -10.56 -7.43
C LEU A 250 23.18 -9.57 -7.59
N SER A 251 23.46 -8.41 -8.18
CA SER A 251 22.47 -7.37 -8.46
C SER A 251 21.93 -7.52 -9.88
N CYS A 252 20.61 -7.50 -10.02
CA CYS A 252 19.85 -7.43 -11.27
C CYS A 252 19.19 -6.05 -11.34
N GLY A 253 19.99 -4.99 -11.46
CA GLY A 253 19.52 -3.61 -11.56
C GLY A 253 18.85 -3.02 -10.31
N HIS A 254 19.00 -3.66 -9.13
CA HIS A 254 18.38 -3.21 -7.88
C HIS A 254 19.30 -2.25 -7.11
N PRO A 255 18.75 -1.34 -6.26
CA PRO A 255 19.55 -0.49 -5.39
C PRO A 255 20.57 -1.26 -4.54
N PRO A 256 21.71 -0.63 -4.20
CA PRO A 256 22.78 -1.28 -3.44
C PRO A 256 22.31 -1.63 -2.02
N ALA A 257 22.77 -2.76 -1.48
CA ALA A 257 22.59 -3.05 -0.06
C ALA A 257 23.52 -2.19 0.80
N TYR A 258 23.20 -2.04 2.08
CA TYR A 258 24.12 -1.46 3.07
C TYR A 258 24.65 -2.51 4.03
N VAL A 259 25.94 -2.43 4.37
CA VAL A 259 26.48 -3.06 5.57
C VAL A 259 26.65 -1.99 6.63
N LEU A 260 25.97 -2.16 7.77
CA LEU A 260 26.14 -1.32 8.94
C LEU A 260 27.27 -1.87 9.79
N ARG A 261 28.38 -1.14 9.79
CA ARG A 261 29.57 -1.42 10.59
C ARG A 261 29.68 -0.44 11.76
N ALA A 262 30.68 -0.66 12.63
CA ALA A 262 30.95 0.23 13.76
C ALA A 262 31.49 1.62 13.34
N ASP A 263 32.18 1.69 12.20
CA ASP A 263 32.73 2.90 11.60
C ASP A 263 31.74 3.65 10.70
N GLY A 264 30.64 3.00 10.31
CA GLY A 264 29.54 3.63 9.58
C GLY A 264 28.82 2.67 8.63
N PRO A 265 27.76 3.14 7.96
CA PRO A 265 27.15 2.42 6.85
C PRO A 265 28.08 2.44 5.61
N GLU A 266 28.22 1.29 4.95
CA GLU A 266 28.89 1.14 3.67
C GLU A 266 27.89 0.64 2.64
N ALA A 267 27.75 1.35 1.51
CA ALA A 267 26.97 0.87 0.38
C ALA A 267 27.75 -0.19 -0.41
N LEU A 268 27.14 -1.35 -0.63
CA LEU A 268 27.69 -2.43 -1.44
C LEU A 268 27.27 -2.23 -2.90
N GLU A 269 27.89 -1.23 -3.54
CA GLU A 269 27.69 -0.94 -4.97
C GLU A 269 28.19 -2.10 -5.83
N ALA A 270 27.33 -2.58 -6.72
CA ALA A 270 27.72 -3.60 -7.69
C ALA A 270 28.64 -2.97 -8.75
N ALA A 271 29.87 -3.48 -8.88
CA ALA A 271 30.78 -3.06 -9.92
C ALA A 271 30.28 -3.43 -11.33
N ARG A 272 29.55 -4.54 -11.45
CA ARG A 272 28.92 -5.00 -12.71
C ARG A 272 27.52 -5.54 -12.44
N PRO A 273 26.50 -4.68 -12.31
CA PRO A 273 25.13 -5.12 -12.15
C PRO A 273 24.65 -5.82 -13.43
N ALA A 274 23.92 -6.93 -13.28
CA ALA A 274 23.19 -7.54 -14.36
C ALA A 274 21.98 -6.67 -14.76
N PRO A 275 21.46 -6.81 -16.00
CA PRO A 275 20.15 -6.27 -16.34
C PRO A 275 19.06 -6.75 -15.36
N PRO A 276 17.96 -5.99 -15.21
CA PRO A 276 16.77 -6.47 -14.51
C PRO A 276 16.32 -7.84 -15.05
N LEU A 277 15.73 -8.64 -14.17
CA LEU A 277 15.11 -9.91 -14.54
C LEU A 277 14.03 -9.67 -15.60
N GLY A 278 13.91 -10.55 -16.58
CA GLY A 278 13.07 -10.38 -17.77
C GLY A 278 13.79 -9.69 -18.93
N LEU A 279 14.96 -9.09 -18.69
CA LEU A 279 15.76 -8.36 -19.67
C LEU A 279 17.17 -8.92 -19.83
N ALA A 280 17.48 -10.13 -19.35
CA ALA A 280 18.82 -10.70 -19.46
C ALA A 280 19.33 -10.87 -20.91
N ALA A 281 18.44 -10.87 -21.91
CA ALA A 281 18.84 -10.86 -23.32
C ALA A 281 19.70 -9.64 -23.71
N LEU A 282 19.67 -8.56 -22.91
CA LEU A 282 20.53 -7.38 -23.10
C LEU A 282 22.00 -7.66 -22.77
N ASP A 283 22.27 -8.59 -21.84
CA ASP A 283 23.62 -9.05 -21.50
C ASP A 283 23.56 -10.47 -20.86
N PRO A 284 23.60 -11.53 -21.68
CA PRO A 284 23.37 -12.91 -21.22
C PRO A 284 24.42 -13.46 -20.24
N ASP A 285 25.60 -12.83 -20.19
CA ASP A 285 26.73 -13.25 -19.34
C ASP A 285 26.86 -12.38 -18.07
N ALA A 286 25.92 -11.48 -17.82
CA ALA A 286 26.01 -10.45 -16.78
C ALA A 286 25.81 -10.95 -15.33
N TRP A 287 25.61 -12.25 -15.12
CA TRP A 287 25.35 -12.84 -13.80
C TRP A 287 26.61 -12.90 -12.90
N ALA A 288 27.22 -11.74 -12.65
CA ALA A 288 28.42 -11.59 -11.87
C ALA A 288 28.12 -11.68 -10.37
N VAL A 289 28.85 -12.55 -9.67
CA VAL A 289 28.81 -12.63 -8.21
C VAL A 289 29.94 -11.80 -7.64
N GLU A 290 29.58 -10.87 -6.76
CA GLU A 290 30.51 -10.00 -6.04
C GLU A 290 30.61 -10.44 -4.57
N ARG A 291 31.80 -10.36 -4.00
CA ARG A 291 32.08 -10.77 -2.62
C ARG A 291 32.42 -9.56 -1.79
N HIS A 292 31.69 -9.36 -0.70
CA HIS A 292 31.91 -8.26 0.23
C HIS A 292 32.10 -8.77 1.65
N ALA A 293 32.90 -8.08 2.44
CA ALA A 293 33.09 -8.41 3.85
C ALA A 293 31.79 -8.16 4.63
N PHE A 294 31.35 -9.17 5.36
CA PHE A 294 30.20 -9.15 6.25
C PHE A 294 30.49 -9.98 7.52
N ARG A 295 31.07 -9.29 8.50
CA ARG A 295 31.67 -9.85 9.71
C ARG A 295 30.66 -10.00 10.85
N PRO A 296 30.96 -10.82 11.86
CA PRO A 296 30.14 -10.89 13.06
C PRO A 296 30.00 -9.52 13.74
N GLY A 297 28.78 -9.17 14.16
CA GLY A 297 28.43 -7.87 14.73
C GLY A 297 27.91 -6.85 13.71
N GLU A 298 27.95 -7.16 12.42
CA GLU A 298 27.48 -6.28 11.36
C GLU A 298 26.04 -6.63 10.94
N THR A 299 25.34 -5.64 10.37
CA THR A 299 23.99 -5.82 9.82
C THR A 299 24.00 -5.53 8.32
N LEU A 300 23.54 -6.50 7.53
CA LEU A 300 23.22 -6.30 6.11
C LEU A 300 21.78 -5.80 6.01
N LEU A 301 21.58 -4.67 5.33
CA LEU A 301 20.29 -4.06 5.04
C LEU A 301 20.06 -4.08 3.53
N LEU A 302 18.97 -4.71 3.13
CA LEU A 302 18.43 -4.68 1.77
C LEU A 302 17.11 -3.91 1.81
N TYR A 303 16.82 -3.14 0.76
CA TYR A 303 15.63 -2.30 0.68
C TYR A 303 15.19 -2.11 -0.78
N THR A 304 13.90 -1.88 -1.01
CA THR A 304 13.36 -1.49 -2.32
C THR A 304 13.42 0.01 -2.53
N ASP A 305 13.33 0.46 -3.78
CA ASP A 305 13.48 1.87 -4.15
C ASP A 305 12.45 2.78 -3.48
N GLY A 306 11.23 2.31 -3.18
CA GLY A 306 10.23 3.09 -2.45
C GLY A 306 10.68 3.59 -1.06
N VAL A 307 11.77 3.05 -0.49
CA VAL A 307 12.43 3.64 0.69
C VAL A 307 13.20 4.91 0.35
N ILE A 308 14.03 4.90 -0.69
CA ILE A 308 14.88 6.03 -1.08
C ILE A 308 14.15 7.05 -1.96
N GLU A 309 13.12 6.61 -2.67
CA GLU A 309 12.24 7.44 -3.49
C GLU A 309 11.10 8.09 -2.69
N ALA A 310 10.95 7.75 -1.40
CA ALA A 310 10.01 8.39 -0.49
C ALA A 310 10.29 9.90 -0.37
N ARG A 311 9.23 10.73 -0.48
CA ARG A 311 9.37 12.20 -0.51
C ARG A 311 8.59 12.89 0.61
N ASP A 312 9.16 13.95 1.14
CA ASP A 312 8.44 14.89 2.00
C ASP A 312 7.48 15.78 1.19
N GLU A 313 6.71 16.65 1.86
CA GLU A 313 5.79 17.60 1.20
C GLU A 313 6.48 18.58 0.24
N LYS A 314 7.80 18.75 0.35
CA LYS A 314 8.62 19.60 -0.52
C LYS A 314 9.22 18.83 -1.71
N GLY A 315 8.97 17.52 -1.79
CA GLY A 315 9.51 16.65 -2.84
C GLY A 315 10.93 16.14 -2.56
N THR A 316 11.45 16.32 -1.34
CA THR A 316 12.79 15.91 -0.94
C THR A 316 12.83 14.41 -0.65
N PHE A 317 13.71 13.69 -1.32
CA PHE A 317 13.95 12.27 -1.10
C PHE A 317 14.39 11.95 0.33
N TYR A 318 14.06 10.76 0.80
CA TYR A 318 14.46 10.27 2.10
C TYR A 318 15.97 9.98 2.14
N PRO A 319 16.75 10.63 3.02
CA PRO A 319 18.20 10.52 3.02
C PRO A 319 18.65 9.28 3.82
N LEU A 320 18.38 8.08 3.28
CA LEU A 320 18.65 6.80 3.95
C LEU A 320 20.08 6.72 4.50
N ALA A 321 21.09 6.92 3.64
CA ALA A 321 22.51 6.83 4.01
C ALA A 321 22.90 7.74 5.18
N GLU A 322 22.33 8.94 5.25
CA GLU A 322 22.61 9.91 6.31
C GLU A 322 21.95 9.52 7.65
N ARG A 323 20.84 8.77 7.61
CA ARG A 323 20.09 8.35 8.80
C ARG A 323 20.52 6.99 9.33
N LEU A 324 21.08 6.11 8.49
CA LEU A 324 21.56 4.78 8.90
C LEU A 324 22.53 4.77 10.11
N PRO A 325 23.46 5.73 10.28
CA PRO A 325 24.32 5.79 11.46
C PRO A 325 23.54 5.88 12.79
N LEU A 326 22.33 6.46 12.78
CA LEU A 326 21.47 6.59 13.96
C LEU A 326 20.96 5.22 14.46
N PHE A 327 21.03 4.20 13.61
CA PHE A 327 20.48 2.88 13.84
C PHE A 327 21.57 1.78 13.86
N ALA A 328 22.85 2.17 13.87
CA ALA A 328 23.97 1.23 13.92
C ALA A 328 23.93 0.35 15.19
N GLY A 329 24.37 -0.91 15.06
CA GLY A 329 24.47 -1.87 16.17
C GLY A 329 23.14 -2.45 16.67
N GLN A 330 22.01 -2.15 16.00
CA GLN A 330 20.70 -2.72 16.33
C GLN A 330 20.53 -4.13 15.74
N ASP A 331 19.61 -4.90 16.33
CA ASP A 331 19.18 -6.15 15.71
C ASP A 331 18.33 -5.89 14.45
N GLY A 332 18.32 -6.85 13.53
CA GLY A 332 17.67 -6.70 12.22
C GLY A 332 16.17 -6.34 12.32
N ASP A 333 15.45 -6.95 13.26
CA ASP A 333 14.02 -6.68 13.50
C ASP A 333 13.74 -5.26 13.99
N ARG A 334 14.61 -4.68 14.82
CA ARG A 334 14.44 -3.28 15.25
C ARG A 334 14.87 -2.31 14.16
N LEU A 335 15.95 -2.62 13.46
CA LEU A 335 16.44 -1.77 12.36
C LEU A 335 15.38 -1.61 11.27
N ALA A 336 14.80 -2.70 10.77
CA ALA A 336 13.77 -2.66 9.73
C ALA A 336 12.58 -1.76 10.15
N ARG A 337 12.08 -1.95 11.38
CA ARG A 337 10.99 -1.14 11.95
C ARG A 337 11.35 0.33 12.06
N TRP A 338 12.53 0.64 12.57
CA TRP A 338 12.93 2.03 12.76
C TRP A 338 13.10 2.77 11.45
N VAL A 339 13.69 2.14 10.43
CA VAL A 339 13.82 2.77 9.11
C VAL A 339 12.43 3.02 8.52
N VAL A 340 11.54 2.03 8.56
CA VAL A 340 10.16 2.20 8.06
C VAL A 340 9.41 3.30 8.81
N ASP A 341 9.44 3.31 10.13
CA ASP A 341 8.78 4.34 10.94
C ASP A 341 9.36 5.74 10.67
N ASP A 342 10.65 5.83 10.33
CA ASP A 342 11.30 7.09 9.98
C ASP A 342 10.97 7.57 8.56
N VAL A 343 10.82 6.65 7.59
CA VAL A 343 10.30 6.93 6.25
C VAL A 343 8.85 7.42 6.32
N VAL A 344 7.99 6.74 7.10
CA VAL A 344 6.59 7.14 7.30
C VAL A 344 6.49 8.52 7.95
N ARG A 345 7.35 8.82 8.93
CA ARG A 345 7.45 10.16 9.53
C ARG A 345 7.92 11.21 8.52
N HIS A 346 8.88 10.88 7.65
CA HIS A 346 9.38 11.78 6.60
C HIS A 346 8.31 12.12 5.56
N THR A 347 7.45 11.16 5.23
CA THR A 347 6.38 11.30 4.23
C THR A 347 5.04 11.80 4.79
N HIS A 348 4.92 12.00 6.11
CA HIS A 348 3.65 12.32 6.77
C HIS A 348 2.53 11.31 6.45
N ASP A 349 2.84 10.02 6.56
CA ASP A 349 1.94 8.89 6.25
C ASP A 349 1.50 8.81 4.76
N ARG A 350 2.26 9.42 3.83
CA ARG A 350 1.96 9.43 2.39
C ARG A 350 3.09 8.84 1.55
N LEU A 351 3.15 7.51 1.55
CA LEU A 351 4.02 6.76 0.64
C LEU A 351 3.48 6.82 -0.79
N ALA A 352 4.37 7.06 -1.75
CA ALA A 352 4.06 7.10 -3.17
C ALA A 352 4.23 5.74 -3.86
N ASP A 353 5.04 4.86 -3.27
CA ASP A 353 5.21 3.47 -3.66
C ASP A 353 5.41 2.59 -2.42
N ASP A 354 5.34 1.28 -2.63
CA ASP A 354 5.58 0.29 -1.60
C ASP A 354 7.02 0.39 -1.07
N ALA A 355 7.22 0.09 0.22
CA ALA A 355 8.53 0.07 0.83
C ALA A 355 8.75 -1.26 1.56
N ALA A 356 9.70 -2.05 1.06
CA ALA A 356 10.13 -3.30 1.66
C ALA A 356 11.56 -3.20 2.17
N LEU A 357 11.80 -3.79 3.35
CA LEU A 357 13.13 -3.91 3.95
C LEU A 357 13.37 -5.33 4.43
N LEU A 358 14.60 -5.79 4.24
CA LEU A 358 15.10 -7.04 4.78
C LEU A 358 16.46 -6.81 5.45
N CYS A 359 16.54 -7.16 6.73
CA CYS A 359 17.74 -7.02 7.54
C CYS A 359 18.28 -8.38 7.98
N ALA A 360 19.59 -8.56 7.89
CA ALA A 360 20.28 -9.72 8.42
C ALA A 360 21.43 -9.27 9.32
N TYR A 361 21.31 -9.51 10.63
CA TYR A 361 22.38 -9.27 11.59
C TYR A 361 23.18 -10.56 11.81
N ARG A 362 24.51 -10.51 11.63
CA ARG A 362 25.39 -11.64 11.90
C ARG A 362 25.80 -11.64 13.37
N GLY A 363 25.35 -12.63 14.13
CA GLY A 363 25.63 -12.71 15.57
C GLY A 363 27.12 -12.90 15.87
N GLY A 364 27.67 -12.08 16.76
CA GLY A 364 29.00 -12.29 17.36
C GLY A 364 28.95 -13.30 18.50
N GLY A 365 29.09 -14.60 18.22
CA GLY A 365 29.30 -15.63 19.25
C GLY A 365 28.99 -17.04 18.77
N PRO A 366 29.70 -18.07 19.25
CA PRO A 366 29.51 -19.45 18.80
C PRO A 366 28.10 -19.93 19.12
N ALA A 367 27.52 -20.73 18.22
CA ALA A 367 26.30 -21.48 18.47
C ALA A 367 26.47 -22.24 19.79
N ARG A 368 25.65 -21.92 20.79
CA ARG A 368 25.62 -22.72 22.02
C ARG A 368 25.05 -24.08 21.62
N GLY A 369 25.93 -25.09 21.64
CA GLY A 369 25.62 -26.49 21.39
C GLY A 369 24.74 -27.12 22.47
#